data_AF-U3TCA0-F1
#
_entry.id   AF-U3TCA0-F1
#
_cell.length_a   1.000
_cell.length_b   1.000
_cell.length_c   1.000
_cell.angle_alpha   90.00
_cell.angle_beta   90.00
_cell.angle_gamma   90.00
#
_symmetry.space_group_name_H-M   'P 1'
#
loop_
_entity.id
_entity.type
_entity.pdbx_description
1 polymer ?
#
loop_
_entity_poly.entity_id
_entity_poly.type
_entity_poly.pdbx_seq_one_letter_code
_entity_poly.pdbx_strand_id
1 'polypeptide(L)'
;MSNLGLDYLGLSGDEVRDVLEPIVSEAVQTLSRPTAEGIARKIVGQKHLFLKALASRLVESVERLDRERLEFIVQNAPEIAGKAAPALYEAAERLGAEDLVEELRMLWEAYGSPTRARCPKCGFKALTPDLWCLVCRRTSSEEEFKRSIGFESLLESWASRAPRELVEEVLRSSIIYYDDGTLAALSEPRSPLAIPLTLGSREKERLRRILQGKTRLG
;
A
#
# COMPACT_ATOMS: atom_id res chain seq x y z
N MET A 1 -33.25 -1.30 16.74
CA MET A 1 -31.87 -1.10 16.25
C MET A 1 -31.43 -2.19 15.25
N SER A 2 -32.25 -3.21 15.00
CA SER A 2 -31.99 -4.36 14.11
C SER A 2 -31.94 -4.10 12.58
N ASN A 3 -31.99 -2.84 12.12
CA ASN A 3 -32.07 -2.51 10.68
C ASN A 3 -30.73 -2.12 10.04
N LEU A 4 -29.65 -1.99 10.81
CA LEU A 4 -28.32 -1.65 10.28
C LEU A 4 -27.43 -2.89 10.05
N GLY A 5 -27.77 -4.02 10.70
CA GLY A 5 -27.04 -5.28 10.56
C GLY A 5 -25.65 -5.25 11.18
N LEU A 6 -25.43 -4.47 12.24
CA LEU A 6 -24.11 -4.24 12.86
C LEU A 6 -23.95 -4.88 14.24
N ASP A 7 -24.91 -5.71 14.65
CA ASP A 7 -24.91 -6.32 15.98
C ASP A 7 -23.67 -7.21 16.19
N TYR A 8 -23.12 -7.77 15.11
CA TYR A 8 -21.89 -8.58 15.12
C TYR A 8 -20.62 -7.79 15.46
N LEU A 9 -20.65 -6.44 15.37
CA LEU A 9 -19.51 -5.60 15.73
C LEU A 9 -19.39 -5.37 17.25
N GLY A 10 -20.39 -5.80 18.04
CA GLY A 10 -20.38 -5.65 19.49
C GLY A 10 -20.21 -4.19 19.93
N LEU A 11 -20.81 -3.24 19.20
CA LEU A 11 -20.68 -1.81 19.51
C LEU A 11 -21.40 -1.47 20.82
N SER A 12 -20.72 -0.72 21.68
CA SER A 12 -21.33 -0.13 22.86
C SER A 12 -22.37 0.94 22.47
N GLY A 13 -23.33 1.20 23.37
CA GLY A 13 -24.32 2.26 23.16
C GLY A 13 -23.69 3.65 23.00
N ASP A 14 -22.53 3.87 23.61
CA ASP A 14 -21.77 5.11 23.53
C ASP A 14 -21.07 5.23 22.16
N GLU A 15 -20.40 4.17 21.68
CA GLU A 15 -19.79 4.15 20.33
C GLU A 15 -20.84 4.44 19.23
N VAL A 16 -22.03 3.85 19.35
CA VAL A 16 -23.12 4.10 18.39
C VAL A 16 -23.61 5.54 18.46
N ARG A 17 -23.76 6.08 19.68
CA ARG A 17 -24.22 7.46 19.90
C ARG A 17 -23.24 8.46 19.32
N ASP A 18 -21.95 8.31 19.63
CA ASP A 18 -20.89 9.23 19.20
C ASP A 18 -20.78 9.32 17.67
N VAL A 19 -21.03 8.21 16.96
CA VAL A 19 -21.04 8.18 15.50
C VAL A 19 -22.34 8.73 14.92
N LEU A 20 -23.49 8.46 15.54
CA LEU A 20 -24.79 8.91 15.05
C LEU A 20 -25.06 10.40 15.33
N GLU A 21 -24.58 10.95 16.44
CA GLU A 21 -24.90 12.31 16.88
C GLU A 21 -24.56 13.39 15.84
N PRO A 22 -23.38 13.37 15.16
CA PRO A 22 -23.10 14.30 14.08
C PRO A 22 -24.06 14.17 12.89
N ILE A 23 -24.39 12.94 12.51
CA ILE A 23 -25.26 12.63 11.35
C ILE A 23 -26.70 13.03 11.64
N VAL A 24 -27.18 12.76 12.85
CA VAL A 24 -28.50 13.20 13.33
C VAL A 24 -28.55 14.72 13.36
N SER A 25 -27.52 15.38 13.87
CA SER A 25 -27.45 16.85 13.93
C SER A 25 -27.51 17.49 12.55
N GLU A 26 -26.76 16.96 11.58
CA GLU A 26 -26.82 17.39 10.18
C GLU A 26 -28.22 17.14 9.58
N ALA A 27 -28.82 15.97 9.84
CA ALA A 27 -30.15 15.65 9.36
C ALA A 27 -31.21 16.62 9.91
N VAL A 28 -31.11 17.01 11.19
CA VAL A 28 -32.01 18.00 11.82
C VAL A 28 -31.85 19.37 11.18
N GLN A 29 -30.62 19.84 10.96
CA GLN A 29 -30.34 21.17 10.39
C GLN A 29 -30.81 21.31 8.94
N THR A 30 -30.83 20.21 8.19
CA THR A 30 -31.18 20.22 6.77
C THR A 30 -32.67 19.97 6.50
N LEU A 31 -33.45 19.58 7.51
CA LEU A 31 -34.89 19.34 7.38
C LEU A 31 -35.68 20.58 7.79
N SER A 32 -36.55 21.07 6.90
CA SER A 32 -37.43 22.21 7.17
C SER A 32 -38.41 21.93 8.33
N ARG A 33 -38.76 20.66 8.55
CA ARG A 33 -39.51 20.16 9.71
C ARG A 33 -38.93 18.80 10.15
N PRO A 34 -38.08 18.76 11.18
CA PRO A 34 -37.43 17.52 11.63
C PRO A 34 -38.41 16.67 12.45
N THR A 35 -39.15 15.77 11.78
CA THR A 35 -39.92 14.72 12.45
C THR A 35 -39.04 13.49 12.68
N ALA A 36 -39.33 12.69 13.71
CA ALA A 36 -38.57 11.46 14.00
C ALA A 36 -38.50 10.51 12.78
N GLU A 37 -39.60 10.38 12.04
CA GLU A 37 -39.66 9.58 10.82
C GLU A 37 -38.86 10.20 9.65
N GLY A 38 -38.87 11.53 9.52
CA GLY A 38 -38.08 12.25 8.51
C GLY A 38 -36.58 12.15 8.76
N ILE A 39 -36.16 12.27 10.01
CA ILE A 39 -34.78 12.07 10.45
C ILE A 39 -34.35 10.62 10.18
N ALA A 40 -35.17 9.64 10.59
CA ALA A 40 -34.87 8.22 10.37
C ALA A 40 -34.70 7.88 8.88
N ARG A 41 -35.59 8.37 7.99
CA ARG A 41 -35.45 8.19 6.54
C ARG A 41 -34.16 8.80 6.01
N LYS A 42 -33.77 9.97 6.49
CA LYS A 42 -32.55 10.64 6.05
C LYS A 42 -31.29 9.92 6.50
N ILE A 43 -31.25 9.44 7.75
CA ILE A 43 -30.16 8.62 8.28
C ILE A 43 -30.01 7.32 7.48
N VAL A 44 -31.12 6.66 7.15
CA VAL A 44 -31.09 5.46 6.29
C VAL A 44 -30.54 5.79 4.90
N GLY A 45 -30.95 6.92 4.31
CA GLY A 45 -30.38 7.42 3.05
C GLY A 45 -28.90 7.77 3.12
N GLN A 46 -28.41 8.13 4.31
CA GLN A 46 -27.01 8.45 4.60
C GLN A 46 -26.26 7.27 5.23
N LYS A 47 -26.76 6.03 5.11
CA LYS A 47 -26.13 4.83 5.70
C LYS A 47 -24.63 4.75 5.38
N HIS A 48 -24.22 5.05 4.15
CA HIS A 48 -22.82 5.03 3.75
C HIS A 48 -21.94 6.02 4.55
N LEU A 49 -22.45 7.20 4.90
CA LEU A 49 -21.72 8.17 5.74
C LEU A 49 -21.57 7.64 7.16
N PHE A 50 -22.62 7.01 7.69
CA PHE A 50 -22.56 6.36 8.98
C PHE A 50 -21.54 5.23 9.02
N LEU A 51 -21.52 4.34 8.02
CA LEU A 51 -20.55 3.25 7.94
C LEU A 51 -19.11 3.78 7.84
N LYS A 52 -18.87 4.82 7.02
CA LYS A 52 -17.56 5.48 6.92
C LYS A 52 -17.16 6.12 8.26
N ALA A 53 -18.06 6.81 8.94
CA ALA A 53 -17.79 7.44 10.23
C ALA A 53 -17.48 6.39 11.32
N LEU A 54 -18.23 5.28 11.34
CA LEU A 54 -17.96 4.16 12.22
C LEU A 54 -16.59 3.53 11.93
N ALA A 55 -16.28 3.27 10.66
CA ALA A 55 -14.98 2.73 10.27
C ALA A 55 -13.82 3.65 10.69
N SER A 56 -13.96 4.97 10.50
CA SER A 56 -12.97 5.94 10.99
C SER A 56 -12.73 5.82 12.50
N ARG A 57 -13.81 5.71 13.30
CA ARG A 57 -13.69 5.51 14.76
C ARG A 57 -13.03 4.18 15.14
N LEU A 58 -13.36 3.11 14.42
CA LEU A 58 -12.73 1.81 14.65
C LEU A 58 -11.22 1.87 14.34
N VAL A 59 -10.80 2.59 13.29
CA VAL A 59 -9.38 2.82 12.99
C VAL A 59 -8.67 3.59 14.10
N GLU A 60 -9.31 4.57 14.75
CA GLU A 60 -8.73 5.30 15.91
C GLU A 60 -8.39 4.36 17.08
N SER A 61 -9.03 3.19 17.14
CA SER A 61 -8.83 2.17 18.18
C SER A 61 -8.28 0.86 17.61
N VAL A 62 -7.36 0.95 16.62
CA VAL A 62 -6.76 -0.19 15.91
C VAL A 62 -6.26 -1.32 16.82
N GLU A 63 -5.73 -0.98 18.00
CA GLU A 63 -5.24 -1.96 18.98
C GLU A 63 -6.35 -2.83 19.58
N ARG A 64 -7.61 -2.42 19.50
CA ARG A 64 -8.77 -3.14 20.03
C ARG A 64 -9.58 -3.84 18.94
N LEU A 65 -9.11 -3.82 17.69
CA LEU A 65 -9.79 -4.51 16.61
C LEU A 65 -9.70 -6.03 16.80
N ASP A 66 -10.86 -6.66 16.68
CA ASP A 66 -11.03 -8.07 16.37
C ASP A 66 -11.15 -8.25 14.84
N ARG A 67 -11.36 -9.50 14.41
CA ARG A 67 -11.42 -9.84 12.99
C ARG A 67 -12.64 -9.22 12.32
N GLU A 68 -13.80 -9.27 12.97
CA GLU A 68 -15.06 -8.76 12.47
C GLU A 68 -15.04 -7.24 12.24
N ARG A 69 -14.48 -6.48 13.19
CA ARG A 69 -14.31 -5.02 13.05
C ARG A 69 -13.29 -4.67 11.97
N LEU A 70 -12.22 -5.44 11.83
CA LEU A 70 -11.25 -5.25 10.75
C LEU A 70 -11.88 -5.50 9.37
N GLU A 71 -12.58 -6.62 9.21
CA GLU A 71 -13.30 -6.98 7.99
C GLU A 71 -14.34 -5.89 7.62
N PHE A 72 -15.07 -5.40 8.62
CA PHE A 72 -16.02 -4.31 8.42
C PHE A 72 -15.37 -3.05 7.82
N ILE A 73 -14.22 -2.63 8.35
CA ILE A 73 -13.49 -1.46 7.85
C ILE A 73 -13.09 -1.66 6.39
N VAL A 74 -12.49 -2.83 6.07
CA VAL A 74 -12.01 -3.17 4.73
C VAL A 74 -13.16 -3.17 3.71
N GLN A 75 -14.30 -3.77 4.06
CA GLN A 75 -15.44 -3.91 3.15
C GLN A 75 -16.29 -2.65 3.00
N ASN A 76 -16.50 -1.90 4.09
CA ASN A 76 -17.47 -0.80 4.11
C ASN A 76 -16.82 0.58 3.95
N ALA A 77 -15.51 0.68 4.14
CA ALA A 77 -14.77 1.93 4.06
C ALA A 77 -13.40 1.76 3.36
N PRO A 78 -13.37 1.28 2.10
CA PRO A 78 -12.13 0.94 1.39
C PRO A 78 -11.14 2.12 1.29
N GLU A 79 -11.63 3.34 1.10
CA GLU A 79 -10.81 4.56 1.10
C GLU A 79 -10.10 4.82 2.44
N ILE A 80 -10.80 4.57 3.55
CA ILE A 80 -10.26 4.75 4.91
C ILE A 80 -9.26 3.64 5.18
N ALA A 81 -9.63 2.40 4.85
CA ALA A 81 -8.78 1.23 5.00
C ALA A 81 -7.45 1.37 4.24
N GLY A 82 -7.49 1.82 2.98
CA GLY A 82 -6.28 2.03 2.18
C GLY A 82 -5.36 3.11 2.75
N LYS A 83 -5.90 4.22 3.27
CA LYS A 83 -5.12 5.27 3.95
C LYS A 83 -4.54 4.81 5.29
N ALA A 84 -5.27 3.95 6.00
CA ALA A 84 -4.87 3.39 7.28
C ALA A 84 -4.12 2.05 7.17
N ALA A 85 -3.76 1.61 5.95
CA ALA A 85 -3.21 0.29 5.70
C ALA A 85 -2.00 -0.08 6.58
N PRO A 86 -1.05 0.83 6.91
CA PRO A 86 0.03 0.52 7.84
C PRO A 86 -0.46 0.03 9.22
N ALA A 87 -1.43 0.73 9.81
CA ALA A 87 -1.98 0.36 11.12
C ALA A 87 -2.86 -0.89 11.03
N LEU A 88 -3.67 -1.00 9.97
CA LEU A 88 -4.54 -2.16 9.77
C LEU A 88 -3.76 -3.43 9.43
N TYR A 89 -2.60 -3.31 8.78
CA TYR A 89 -1.68 -4.44 8.55
C TYR A 89 -1.15 -5.01 9.87
N GLU A 90 -0.74 -4.16 10.81
CA GLU A 90 -0.30 -4.60 12.14
C GLU A 90 -1.42 -5.34 12.89
N ALA A 91 -2.66 -4.84 12.80
CA ALA A 91 -3.82 -5.52 13.36
C ALA A 91 -4.09 -6.87 12.66
N ALA A 92 -4.04 -6.91 11.33
CA ALA A 92 -4.28 -8.13 10.54
C ALA A 92 -3.26 -9.23 10.86
N GLU A 93 -1.97 -8.88 10.95
CA GLU A 93 -0.91 -9.82 11.33
C GLU A 93 -1.14 -10.36 12.75
N ARG A 94 -1.47 -9.48 13.71
CA ARG A 94 -1.76 -9.88 15.09
C ARG A 94 -2.95 -10.84 15.19
N LEU A 95 -3.95 -10.66 14.32
CA LEU A 95 -5.16 -11.49 14.27
C LEU A 95 -5.00 -12.74 13.39
N GLY A 96 -3.87 -12.92 12.69
CA GLY A 96 -3.68 -14.00 11.73
C GLY A 96 -4.62 -13.92 10.51
N ALA A 97 -5.03 -12.72 10.12
CA ALA A 97 -5.99 -12.47 9.05
C ALA A 97 -5.30 -12.24 7.68
N GLU A 98 -4.63 -13.28 7.15
CA GLU A 98 -3.85 -13.20 5.91
C GLU A 98 -4.69 -12.80 4.68
N ASP A 99 -5.97 -13.21 4.65
CA ASP A 99 -6.93 -12.84 3.62
C ASP A 99 -7.16 -11.31 3.58
N LEU A 100 -7.31 -10.70 4.76
CA LEU A 100 -7.46 -9.25 4.87
C LEU A 100 -6.17 -8.50 4.55
N VAL A 101 -5.00 -9.12 4.74
CA VAL A 101 -3.71 -8.53 4.30
C VAL A 101 -3.68 -8.35 2.78
N GLU A 102 -4.18 -9.33 2.02
CA GLU A 102 -4.24 -9.23 0.55
C GLU A 102 -5.19 -8.12 0.10
N GLU A 103 -6.36 -8.02 0.74
CA GLU A 103 -7.30 -6.92 0.48
C GLU A 103 -6.68 -5.55 0.80
N LEU A 104 -5.98 -5.44 1.93
CA LEU A 104 -5.29 -4.21 2.31
C LEU A 104 -4.20 -3.83 1.30
N ARG A 105 -3.49 -4.79 0.67
CA ARG A 105 -2.53 -4.48 -0.41
C ARG A 105 -3.22 -3.81 -1.59
N MET A 106 -4.37 -4.35 -2.01
CA MET A 106 -5.15 -3.76 -3.11
C MET A 106 -5.65 -2.35 -2.74
N LEU A 107 -6.16 -2.18 -1.52
CA LEU A 107 -6.66 -0.88 -1.04
C LEU A 107 -5.54 0.14 -0.85
N TRP A 108 -4.35 -0.28 -0.44
CA TRP A 108 -3.17 0.57 -0.37
C TRP A 108 -2.76 1.08 -1.75
N GLU A 109 -2.75 0.20 -2.77
CA GLU A 109 -2.45 0.59 -4.14
C GLU A 109 -3.52 1.55 -4.71
N ALA A 110 -4.79 1.40 -4.32
CA ALA A 110 -5.89 2.23 -4.81
C ALA A 110 -6.07 3.58 -4.09
N TYR A 111 -5.91 3.61 -2.76
CA TYR A 111 -6.29 4.76 -1.91
C TYR A 111 -5.19 5.24 -0.97
N GLY A 112 -4.11 4.47 -0.83
CA GLY A 112 -2.98 4.78 0.04
C GLY A 112 -1.97 5.71 -0.61
N SER A 113 -0.69 5.48 -0.32
CA SER A 113 0.44 6.22 -0.91
C SER A 113 1.50 5.25 -1.43
N PRO A 114 1.16 4.43 -2.44
CA PRO A 114 2.04 3.37 -2.89
C PRO A 114 3.34 3.94 -3.47
N THR A 115 4.44 3.29 -3.14
CA THR A 115 5.73 3.54 -3.78
C THR A 115 5.88 2.69 -5.04
N ARG A 116 7.04 2.79 -5.69
CA ARG A 116 7.36 2.04 -6.93
C ARG A 116 7.89 0.62 -6.67
N ALA A 117 8.02 0.22 -5.41
CA ALA A 117 8.71 -1.02 -5.05
C ALA A 117 7.97 -1.82 -3.98
N ARG A 118 7.81 -3.12 -4.26
CA ARG A 118 7.14 -4.06 -3.37
C ARG A 118 8.09 -4.51 -2.26
N CYS A 119 7.63 -4.43 -1.02
CA CYS A 119 8.37 -4.90 0.15
C CYS A 119 8.47 -6.44 0.12
N PRO A 120 9.67 -7.03 0.24
CA PRO A 120 9.85 -8.49 0.26
C PRO A 120 9.22 -9.16 1.47
N LYS A 121 8.98 -8.41 2.56
CA LYS A 121 8.38 -8.93 3.80
C LYS A 121 6.86 -8.93 3.77
N CYS A 122 6.23 -7.77 3.58
CA CYS A 122 4.77 -7.63 3.69
C CYS A 122 4.06 -7.60 2.34
N GLY A 123 4.79 -7.51 1.22
CA GLY A 123 4.21 -7.52 -0.10
C GLY A 123 3.52 -6.22 -0.53
N PHE A 124 3.50 -5.15 0.27
CA PHE A 124 2.94 -3.85 -0.15
C PHE A 124 3.93 -3.11 -1.07
N LYS A 125 3.43 -2.38 -2.08
CA LYS A 125 4.20 -1.37 -2.81
C LYS A 125 4.49 -0.17 -1.89
N ALA A 126 5.46 -0.31 -1.01
CA ALA A 126 5.67 0.60 0.11
C ALA A 126 7.14 0.79 0.49
N LEU A 127 8.09 0.28 -0.31
CA LEU A 127 9.52 0.55 -0.08
C LEU A 127 9.92 1.92 -0.59
N THR A 128 10.58 2.68 0.27
CA THR A 128 11.27 3.92 -0.07
C THR A 128 12.64 3.63 -0.71
N PRO A 129 13.33 4.66 -1.27
CA PRO A 129 14.67 4.51 -1.84
C PRO A 129 15.74 3.91 -0.89
N ASP A 130 15.57 4.09 0.42
CA ASP A 130 16.42 3.53 1.48
C ASP A 130 15.96 2.15 1.96
N LEU A 131 15.08 1.48 1.21
CA LEU A 131 14.56 0.14 1.49
C LEU A 131 13.76 0.02 2.81
N TRP A 132 13.29 1.15 3.34
CA TRP A 132 12.36 1.19 4.46
C TRP A 132 10.91 0.99 3.99
N CYS A 133 10.16 0.11 4.66
CA CYS A 133 8.76 -0.11 4.32
C CYS A 133 7.84 0.82 5.11
N LEU A 134 7.03 1.62 4.42
CA LEU A 134 6.02 2.50 5.02
C LEU A 134 4.87 1.74 5.72
N VAL A 135 4.67 0.46 5.38
CA VAL A 135 3.58 -0.36 5.91
C VAL A 135 4.06 -1.22 7.08
N CYS A 136 5.03 -2.12 6.87
CA CYS A 136 5.50 -3.02 7.94
C CYS A 136 6.67 -2.48 8.76
N ARG A 137 7.13 -1.24 8.50
CA ARG A 137 8.17 -0.54 9.27
C ARG A 137 9.45 -1.36 9.44
N ARG A 138 9.85 -2.07 8.38
CA ARG A 138 11.08 -2.85 8.31
C ARG A 138 11.98 -2.32 7.21
N THR A 139 13.27 -2.18 7.51
CA THR A 139 14.32 -2.01 6.49
C THR A 139 14.68 -3.36 5.90
N SER A 140 14.62 -3.49 4.58
CA SER A 140 15.11 -4.67 3.86
C SER A 140 16.59 -4.47 3.50
N SER A 141 17.36 -5.55 3.43
CA SER A 141 18.72 -5.44 2.86
C SER A 141 18.65 -5.32 1.34
N GLU A 142 19.68 -4.73 0.71
CA GLU A 142 19.73 -4.64 -0.75
C GLU A 142 19.72 -6.04 -1.39
N GLU A 143 20.40 -7.01 -0.77
CA GLU A 143 20.43 -8.40 -1.26
C GLU A 143 19.06 -9.08 -1.17
N GLU A 144 18.31 -8.84 -0.09
CA GLU A 144 16.95 -9.35 0.05
C GLU A 144 16.04 -8.78 -1.03
N PHE A 145 16.11 -7.48 -1.26
CA PHE A 145 15.33 -6.81 -2.28
C PHE A 145 15.70 -7.27 -3.70
N LYS A 146 17.00 -7.37 -4.01
CA LYS A 146 17.47 -7.90 -5.29
C LYS A 146 16.97 -9.31 -5.57
N ARG A 147 16.95 -10.18 -4.56
CA ARG A 147 16.39 -11.53 -4.69
C ARG A 147 14.90 -11.48 -4.98
N SER A 148 14.13 -10.64 -4.28
CA SER A 148 12.67 -10.59 -4.46
C SER A 148 12.24 -10.05 -5.82
N ILE A 149 13.04 -9.18 -6.46
CA ILE A 149 12.74 -8.66 -7.81
C ILE A 149 13.36 -9.50 -8.93
N GLY A 150 14.11 -10.56 -8.63
CA GLY A 150 14.84 -11.32 -9.65
C GLY A 150 15.89 -10.48 -10.38
N PHE A 151 16.67 -9.70 -9.62
CA PHE A 151 17.57 -8.66 -10.14
C PHE A 151 18.53 -9.14 -11.24
N GLU A 152 19.08 -10.35 -11.14
CA GLU A 152 19.98 -10.88 -12.18
C GLU A 152 19.32 -10.91 -13.56
N SER A 153 18.10 -11.44 -13.65
CA SER A 153 17.35 -11.53 -14.90
C SER A 153 16.96 -10.15 -15.43
N LEU A 154 16.56 -9.24 -14.53
CA LEU A 154 16.26 -7.85 -14.91
C LEU A 154 17.50 -7.14 -15.47
N LEU A 155 18.66 -7.32 -14.82
CA LEU A 155 19.91 -6.72 -15.23
C LEU A 155 20.35 -7.22 -16.61
N GLU A 156 20.22 -8.52 -16.88
CA GLU A 156 20.52 -9.07 -18.21
C GLU A 156 19.58 -8.57 -19.29
N SER A 157 18.28 -8.52 -19.00
CA SER A 157 17.27 -8.01 -19.93
C SER A 157 17.52 -6.55 -20.26
N TRP A 158 17.82 -5.72 -19.26
CA TRP A 158 18.18 -4.32 -19.46
C TRP A 158 19.47 -4.19 -20.28
N ALA A 159 20.55 -4.85 -19.87
CA ALA A 159 21.86 -4.72 -20.51
C ALA A 159 21.87 -5.21 -21.96
N SER A 160 21.07 -6.24 -22.29
CA SER A 160 20.93 -6.73 -23.66
C SER A 160 20.34 -5.69 -24.60
N ARG A 161 19.41 -4.85 -24.12
CA ARG A 161 18.70 -3.84 -24.92
C ARG A 161 19.32 -2.45 -24.85
N ALA A 162 19.98 -2.12 -23.74
CA ALA A 162 20.56 -0.79 -23.51
C ALA A 162 21.70 -0.47 -24.50
N PRO A 163 21.84 0.79 -24.95
CA PRO A 163 23.03 1.26 -25.64
C PRO A 163 24.32 0.94 -24.86
N ARG A 164 25.41 0.77 -25.59
CA ARG A 164 26.71 0.38 -25.02
C ARG A 164 27.15 1.37 -23.93
N GLU A 165 26.92 2.64 -24.18
CA GLU A 165 27.33 3.78 -23.35
C GLU A 165 26.67 3.72 -21.97
N LEU A 166 25.40 3.29 -21.90
CA LEU A 166 24.67 3.15 -20.64
C LEU A 166 25.17 1.94 -19.83
N VAL A 167 25.50 0.83 -20.49
CA VAL A 167 26.08 -0.34 -19.81
C VAL A 167 27.46 0.02 -19.24
N GLU A 168 28.26 0.78 -19.98
CA GLU A 168 29.54 1.29 -19.49
C GLU A 168 29.38 2.29 -18.34
N GLU A 169 28.35 3.14 -18.38
CA GLU A 169 28.01 4.05 -17.29
C GLU A 169 27.70 3.31 -15.98
N VAL A 170 26.83 2.30 -16.04
CA VAL A 170 26.48 1.46 -14.87
C VAL A 170 27.70 0.68 -14.36
N LEU A 171 28.58 0.20 -15.25
CA LEU A 171 29.83 -0.45 -14.84
C LEU A 171 30.78 0.50 -14.12
N ARG A 172 30.87 1.77 -14.55
CA ARG A 172 31.71 2.79 -13.91
C ARG A 172 31.14 3.24 -12.56
N SER A 173 29.85 3.59 -12.52
CA SER A 173 29.20 4.08 -11.29
C SER A 173 29.00 2.96 -10.27
N SER A 174 28.91 1.71 -10.74
CA SER A 174 28.45 0.56 -9.95
C SER A 174 27.04 0.71 -9.40
N ILE A 175 26.23 1.60 -9.96
CA ILE A 175 24.87 1.89 -9.49
C ILE A 175 23.91 1.79 -10.66
N ILE A 176 22.78 1.14 -10.44
CA ILE A 176 21.62 1.14 -11.33
C ILE A 176 20.37 1.39 -10.50
N TYR A 177 19.35 2.02 -11.08
CA TYR A 177 18.12 2.35 -10.37
C TYR A 177 17.02 1.36 -10.72
N TYR A 178 16.28 0.89 -9.72
CA TYR A 178 15.06 0.13 -9.90
C TYR A 178 13.83 1.04 -9.80
N ASP A 179 12.92 0.93 -10.76
CA ASP A 179 11.66 1.67 -10.80
C ASP A 179 10.53 0.81 -11.38
N ASP A 180 9.64 0.33 -10.52
CA ASP A 180 8.41 -0.43 -10.86
C ASP A 180 8.61 -1.55 -11.90
N GLY A 181 9.60 -2.42 -11.64
CA GLY A 181 9.91 -3.57 -12.51
C GLY A 181 10.89 -3.28 -13.63
N THR A 182 11.38 -2.03 -13.74
CA THR A 182 12.38 -1.64 -14.72
C THR A 182 13.69 -1.21 -14.07
N LEU A 183 14.77 -1.29 -14.85
CA LEU A 183 16.08 -0.77 -14.46
C LEU A 183 16.44 0.42 -15.33
N ALA A 184 17.13 1.39 -14.75
CA ALA A 184 17.57 2.61 -15.41
C ALA A 184 18.98 3.00 -14.96
N ALA A 185 19.83 3.39 -15.91
CA ALA A 185 21.11 4.05 -15.62
C ALA A 185 20.91 5.45 -15.01
N LEU A 186 22.01 6.10 -14.60
CA LEU A 186 21.97 7.42 -13.98
C LEU A 186 21.55 8.50 -14.99
N SER A 187 21.91 8.36 -16.25
CA SER A 187 21.51 9.27 -17.34
C SER A 187 20.09 9.00 -17.89
N GLU A 188 19.46 7.88 -17.51
CA GLU A 188 18.11 7.55 -17.95
C GLU A 188 17.04 8.23 -17.08
N PRO A 189 15.87 8.61 -17.66
CA PRO A 189 14.73 9.09 -16.89
C PRO A 189 14.27 8.06 -15.87
N ARG A 190 13.94 8.52 -14.66
CA ARG A 190 13.44 7.68 -13.57
C ARG A 190 12.59 8.48 -12.60
N SER A 191 11.77 7.80 -11.81
CA SER A 191 11.05 8.40 -10.69
C SER A 191 12.02 8.92 -9.61
N PRO A 192 11.66 10.01 -8.90
CA PRO A 192 12.36 10.41 -7.68
C PRO A 192 12.39 9.33 -6.59
N LEU A 193 11.49 8.34 -6.66
CA LEU A 193 11.39 7.22 -5.72
C LEU A 193 12.09 5.95 -6.21
N ALA A 194 12.86 6.03 -7.30
CA ALA A 194 13.62 4.89 -7.80
C ALA A 194 14.69 4.46 -6.78
N ILE A 195 14.81 3.15 -6.57
CA ILE A 195 15.73 2.58 -5.57
C ILE A 195 17.11 2.43 -6.21
N PRO A 196 18.16 3.08 -5.68
CA PRO A 196 19.54 2.81 -6.13
C PRO A 196 19.98 1.41 -5.68
N LEU A 197 20.55 0.64 -6.60
CA LEU A 197 21.08 -0.70 -6.36
C LEU A 197 22.56 -0.76 -6.76
N THR A 198 23.38 -1.31 -5.87
CA THR A 198 24.83 -1.35 -6.02
C THR A 198 25.28 -2.64 -6.70
N LEU A 199 26.02 -2.57 -7.81
CA LEU A 199 26.51 -3.76 -8.49
C LEU A 199 27.69 -4.40 -7.77
N GLY A 200 27.51 -5.66 -7.34
CA GLY A 200 28.55 -6.54 -6.85
C GLY A 200 29.44 -7.10 -7.96
N SER A 201 30.52 -7.79 -7.58
CA SER A 201 31.52 -8.33 -8.53
C SER A 201 30.91 -9.26 -9.57
N ARG A 202 29.96 -10.11 -9.17
CA ARG A 202 29.29 -11.07 -10.07
C ARG A 202 28.41 -10.38 -11.11
N GLU A 203 27.69 -9.34 -10.70
CA GLU A 203 26.79 -8.55 -11.57
C GLU A 203 27.61 -7.74 -12.58
N LYS A 204 28.70 -7.10 -12.13
CA LYS A 204 29.66 -6.42 -13.01
C LYS A 204 30.26 -7.36 -14.04
N GLU A 205 30.67 -8.55 -13.61
CA GLU A 205 31.27 -9.53 -14.53
C GLU A 205 30.27 -9.98 -15.60
N ARG A 206 29.01 -10.17 -15.23
CA ARG A 206 27.94 -10.50 -16.17
C ARG A 206 27.73 -9.38 -17.19
N LEU A 207 27.68 -8.12 -16.75
CA LEU A 207 27.60 -6.97 -17.65
C LEU A 207 28.78 -6.87 -18.62
N ARG A 208 30.01 -7.13 -18.16
CA ARG A 208 31.20 -7.12 -19.03
C ARG A 208 31.11 -8.15 -20.15
N ARG A 209 30.62 -9.36 -19.86
CA ARG A 209 30.44 -10.40 -20.89
C ARG A 209 29.43 -9.99 -21.94
N ILE A 210 28.30 -9.41 -21.52
CA ILE A 210 27.28 -8.88 -22.44
C ILE A 210 27.88 -7.78 -23.32
N LEU A 211 28.63 -6.86 -22.72
CA LEU A 211 29.30 -5.76 -23.42
C LEU A 211 30.27 -6.26 -24.51
N GLN A 212 31.12 -7.24 -24.17
CA GLN A 212 32.05 -7.87 -25.11
C GLN A 212 31.32 -8.58 -26.26
N GLY A 213 30.16 -9.18 -25.98
CA GLY A 213 29.30 -9.78 -26.99
C GLY A 213 28.79 -8.76 -28.00
N LYS A 214 28.44 -7.54 -27.56
CA LYS A 214 28.00 -6.45 -28.44
C LYS A 214 29.11 -5.96 -29.37
N THR A 215 30.36 -5.93 -28.92
CA THR A 215 31.51 -5.52 -29.74
C THR A 215 31.78 -6.44 -30.93
N ARG A 216 31.30 -7.68 -30.92
CA ARG A 216 31.51 -8.65 -32.01
C ARG A 216 30.44 -8.59 -33.12
N LEU A 217 29.38 -7.81 -32.92
CA LEU A 217 28.21 -7.75 -33.81
C LEU A 217 28.00 -6.39 -34.49
N GLY A 218 28.86 -5.40 -34.19
CA GLY A 218 28.92 -4.10 -34.87
C GLY A 218 30.21 -3.97 -35.64
#